data_AF-A0A1S0TGT3-F1
#
_entry.id   AF-A0A1S0TGT3-F1
#
_cell.length_a   1.000
_cell.length_b   1.000
_cell.length_c   1.000
_cell.angle_alpha   90.00
_cell.angle_beta   90.00
_cell.angle_gamma   90.00
#
_symmetry.space_group_name_H-M   'P 1'
#
loop_
_entity.id
_entity.type
_entity.pdbx_description
1 polymer ?
#
loop_
_entity_poly.entity_id
_entity_poly.type
_entity_poly.pdbx_seq_one_letter_code
_entity_poly.pdbx_strand_id
1 'polypeptide(L)'
;EVITGYNLRITPGPDEEIPIPSPKQHHATENSFTLERVSRDYGVDISESQMNSIKKRARSETPRRMINIESSPTSSPAICAFCSESIEGPIVTALAPNSYYAQKFHPYHFMCTYCQKALNLRGTYREHERKPYCHECFYRLYNGLIYSPDEKQARIEKLI
;
A
#
# COMPACT_ATOMS: atom_id res chain seq x y z
N GLU A 1 -3.99 32.93 -36.54
CA GLU A 1 -4.99 33.29 -35.53
C GLU A 1 -5.83 32.05 -35.21
N VAL A 2 -6.01 31.80 -33.90
CA VAL A 2 -7.11 31.08 -33.22
C VAL A 2 -7.79 29.89 -33.93
N ILE A 3 -7.61 28.69 -33.39
CA ILE A 3 -8.73 27.89 -32.84
C ILE A 3 -8.25 27.20 -31.55
N THR A 4 -8.41 27.91 -30.43
CA THR A 4 -8.40 27.32 -29.08
C THR A 4 -9.74 26.65 -28.83
N GLY A 5 -9.74 25.42 -28.30
CA GLY A 5 -10.88 24.89 -27.55
C GLY A 5 -11.18 23.42 -27.81
N TYR A 6 -10.61 22.52 -27.02
CA TYR A 6 -11.27 21.24 -26.76
C TYR A 6 -12.38 21.51 -25.72
N ASN A 7 -13.64 21.49 -26.14
CA ASN A 7 -14.77 21.57 -25.23
C ASN A 7 -15.08 20.15 -24.73
N LEU A 8 -14.59 19.79 -23.54
CA LEU A 8 -15.14 18.66 -22.80
C LEU A 8 -16.57 19.04 -22.39
N ARG A 9 -17.58 18.36 -22.95
CA ARG A 9 -18.94 18.42 -22.43
C ARG A 9 -18.98 17.68 -21.10
N ILE A 10 -19.18 18.41 -20.00
CA ILE A 10 -19.22 17.87 -18.62
C ILE A 10 -20.66 17.52 -18.18
N THR A 11 -21.67 17.70 -19.04
CA THR A 11 -23.03 17.28 -18.71
C THR A 11 -23.21 15.77 -18.94
N PRO A 12 -23.56 14.98 -17.92
CA PRO A 12 -24.01 13.61 -18.13
C PRO A 12 -25.28 13.67 -19.00
N GLY A 13 -25.30 12.91 -20.10
CA GLY A 13 -26.55 12.62 -20.79
C GLY A 13 -27.47 11.80 -19.86
N PRO A 14 -28.80 11.85 -20.05
CA PRO A 14 -29.72 11.10 -19.20
C PRO A 14 -29.37 9.61 -19.23
N ASP A 15 -29.48 8.96 -18.08
CA ASP A 15 -29.18 7.54 -17.89
C ASP A 15 -30.13 6.68 -18.73
N GLU A 16 -29.77 6.39 -19.98
CA GLU A 16 -30.27 5.18 -20.64
C GLU A 16 -29.54 3.99 -20.03
N GLU A 17 -30.26 3.21 -19.23
CA GLU A 17 -29.80 1.92 -18.70
C GLU A 17 -29.42 1.00 -19.87
N ILE A 18 -28.13 0.95 -20.20
CA ILE A 18 -27.59 -0.07 -21.09
C ILE A 18 -27.62 -1.40 -20.32
N PRO A 19 -28.42 -2.40 -20.73
CA PRO A 19 -28.51 -3.65 -19.98
C PRO A 19 -27.17 -4.38 -20.01
N ILE A 20 -26.57 -4.57 -18.84
CA ILE A 20 -25.31 -5.30 -18.69
C ILE A 20 -25.63 -6.80 -18.80
N PRO A 21 -25.17 -7.54 -19.83
CA PRO A 21 -25.47 -8.95 -19.94
C PRO A 21 -24.78 -9.76 -18.82
N SER A 22 -25.53 -10.69 -18.21
CA SER A 22 -25.04 -11.53 -17.11
C SER A 22 -23.79 -12.32 -17.51
N PRO A 23 -22.83 -12.54 -16.58
CA PRO A 23 -21.61 -13.29 -16.88
C PRO A 23 -21.96 -14.75 -17.18
N LYS A 24 -21.66 -15.22 -18.40
CA LYS A 24 -21.81 -16.64 -18.74
C LYS A 24 -20.74 -17.44 -18.00
N GLN A 25 -21.18 -18.40 -17.20
CA GLN A 25 -20.29 -19.34 -16.49
C GLN A 25 -19.54 -20.19 -17.52
N HIS A 26 -18.23 -19.98 -17.66
CA HIS A 26 -17.39 -20.81 -18.51
C HIS A 26 -16.94 -22.05 -17.74
N HIS A 27 -17.49 -23.21 -18.12
CA HIS A 27 -16.91 -24.50 -17.76
C HIS A 27 -15.50 -24.62 -18.36
N ALA A 28 -14.55 -25.00 -17.51
CA ALA A 28 -13.15 -25.23 -17.86
C ALA A 28 -13.02 -26.50 -18.72
N THR A 29 -13.15 -26.34 -20.05
CA THR A 29 -12.70 -27.35 -21.01
C THR A 29 -11.78 -26.69 -22.04
N GLU A 30 -10.52 -27.09 -21.94
CA GLU A 30 -9.47 -27.13 -22.96
C GLU A 30 -9.09 -25.80 -23.64
N ASN A 31 -7.86 -25.36 -23.32
CA ASN A 31 -7.17 -24.19 -23.88
C ASN A 31 -6.85 -24.35 -25.38
N SER A 32 -7.87 -24.36 -26.24
CA SER A 32 -7.68 -24.20 -27.69
C SER A 32 -7.98 -22.76 -28.09
N PHE A 33 -6.90 -22.02 -28.38
CA PHE A 33 -6.93 -20.60 -28.74
C PHE A 33 -7.20 -20.45 -30.25
N THR A 34 -8.43 -20.74 -30.67
CA THR A 34 -8.88 -20.62 -32.07
C THR A 34 -9.40 -19.22 -32.37
N LEU A 35 -9.20 -18.78 -33.61
CA LEU A 35 -9.51 -17.41 -34.04
C LEU A 35 -10.99 -17.07 -33.88
N GLU A 36 -11.86 -18.03 -34.18
CA GLU A 36 -13.32 -17.92 -34.03
C GLU A 36 -13.76 -17.70 -32.57
N ARG A 37 -13.05 -18.29 -31.59
CA ARG A 37 -13.44 -18.17 -30.17
C ARG A 37 -13.11 -16.78 -29.62
N VAL A 38 -11.95 -16.24 -29.98
CA VAL A 38 -11.52 -14.90 -29.53
C VAL A 38 -12.39 -13.81 -30.16
N SER A 39 -12.71 -13.91 -31.45
CA SER A 39 -13.62 -12.95 -32.11
C SER A 39 -15.01 -12.97 -31.46
N ARG A 40 -15.50 -14.16 -31.07
CA ARG A 40 -16.79 -14.32 -30.40
C ARG A 40 -16.83 -13.73 -28.98
N ASP A 41 -15.75 -13.86 -28.22
CA ASP A 41 -15.69 -13.32 -26.84
C ASP A 41 -15.63 -11.78 -26.82
N TYR A 42 -15.00 -11.17 -27.83
CA TYR A 42 -14.85 -9.71 -27.92
C TYR A 42 -15.84 -9.02 -28.87
N GLY A 43 -16.68 -9.79 -29.57
CA GLY A 43 -17.72 -9.26 -30.46
C GLY A 43 -17.18 -8.44 -31.64
N VAL A 44 -15.92 -8.66 -32.03
CA VAL A 44 -15.23 -7.96 -33.11
C VAL A 44 -14.52 -8.97 -34.01
N ASP A 45 -14.51 -8.71 -35.32
CA ASP A 45 -13.79 -9.55 -36.29
C ASP A 45 -12.28 -9.34 -36.14
N ILE A 46 -11.59 -10.32 -35.56
CA ILE A 46 -10.14 -10.29 -35.34
C ILE A 46 -9.44 -10.97 -36.51
N SER A 47 -8.48 -10.30 -37.16
CA SER A 47 -7.69 -10.88 -38.25
C SER A 47 -6.55 -11.80 -37.75
N GLU A 48 -6.10 -12.73 -38.60
CA GLU A 48 -4.97 -13.64 -38.29
C GLU A 48 -3.68 -12.91 -37.88
N SER A 49 -3.45 -11.73 -38.44
CA SER A 49 -2.31 -10.86 -38.10
C SER A 49 -2.38 -10.32 -36.65
N GLN A 50 -3.57 -10.06 -36.13
CA GLN A 50 -3.77 -9.64 -34.73
C GLN A 50 -3.62 -10.82 -33.76
N MET A 51 -4.06 -12.02 -34.18
CA MET A 51 -3.92 -13.26 -33.41
C MET A 51 -2.45 -13.63 -33.15
N ASN A 52 -1.58 -13.47 -34.15
CA ASN A 52 -0.15 -13.75 -34.01
C ASN A 52 0.54 -12.83 -32.98
N SER A 53 0.06 -11.60 -32.81
CA SER A 53 0.58 -10.66 -31.81
C SER A 53 0.11 -10.97 -30.38
N ILE A 54 -0.99 -11.70 -30.22
CA ILE A 54 -1.50 -12.21 -28.94
C ILE A 54 -0.78 -13.50 -28.54
N LYS A 55 -0.54 -14.42 -29.48
CA LYS A 55 0.25 -15.64 -29.23
C LYS A 55 1.69 -15.34 -28.79
N LYS A 56 2.30 -14.27 -29.29
CA LYS A 56 3.67 -13.84 -28.91
C LYS A 56 3.80 -13.26 -27.49
N ARG A 57 2.69 -12.89 -26.84
CA ARG A 57 2.71 -12.39 -25.45
C ARG A 57 2.52 -13.50 -24.41
N ALA A 58 2.03 -14.67 -24.82
CA ALA A 58 1.66 -15.76 -23.92
C ALA A 58 2.80 -16.76 -23.70
N ARG A 59 3.90 -16.28 -23.11
CA ARG A 59 4.81 -17.03 -22.22
C ARG A 59 5.99 -16.11 -21.91
N SER A 60 5.96 -15.46 -20.75
CA SER A 60 7.21 -15.05 -20.13
C SER A 60 7.99 -16.34 -19.80
N GLU A 61 8.99 -16.69 -20.61
CA GLU A 61 9.99 -17.71 -20.27
C GLU A 61 10.91 -17.25 -19.12
N THR A 62 10.39 -16.46 -18.18
CA THR A 62 11.09 -16.23 -16.93
C THR A 62 10.97 -17.53 -16.14
N PRO A 63 12.05 -18.31 -15.95
CA PRO A 63 11.97 -19.51 -15.15
C PRO A 63 11.45 -19.11 -13.77
N ARG A 64 10.49 -19.86 -13.23
CA ARG A 64 10.10 -19.70 -11.81
C ARG A 64 11.34 -20.02 -10.99
N ARG A 65 12.08 -18.99 -10.61
CA ARG A 65 13.16 -19.10 -9.63
C ARG A 65 12.47 -19.42 -8.31
N MET A 66 12.37 -20.70 -7.98
CA MET A 66 11.91 -21.13 -6.66
C MET A 66 12.90 -20.55 -5.66
N ILE A 67 12.42 -19.63 -4.81
CA ILE A 67 13.24 -19.02 -3.78
C ILE A 67 13.40 -20.10 -2.70
N ASN A 68 14.57 -20.73 -2.64
CA ASN A 68 14.90 -21.67 -1.57
C ASN A 68 15.16 -20.86 -0.31
N ILE A 69 14.16 -20.76 0.57
CA ILE A 69 14.30 -20.10 1.87
C ILE A 69 15.01 -21.10 2.79
N GLU A 70 16.34 -21.20 2.66
CA GLU A 70 17.13 -21.83 3.72
C GLU A 70 17.06 -20.94 4.95
N SER A 71 16.34 -21.42 5.95
CA SER A 71 16.23 -20.82 7.27
C SER A 71 17.56 -20.91 8.00
N SER A 72 18.43 -19.94 7.75
CA SER A 72 19.61 -19.68 8.57
C SER A 72 19.48 -18.28 9.17
N PRO A 73 18.82 -18.10 10.33
CA PRO A 73 18.90 -16.84 11.03
C PRO A 73 20.20 -16.83 11.84
N THR A 74 21.27 -16.31 11.26
CA THR A 74 22.23 -15.54 12.08
C THR A 74 21.62 -14.15 12.31
N SER A 75 20.42 -14.13 12.88
CA SER A 75 19.76 -12.88 13.27
C SER A 75 20.47 -12.37 14.51
N SER A 76 21.31 -11.35 14.35
CA SER A 76 21.79 -10.60 15.49
C SER A 76 20.59 -10.16 16.35
N PRO A 77 20.69 -10.29 17.68
CA PRO A 77 19.58 -9.93 18.57
C PRO A 77 19.25 -8.44 18.36
N ALA A 78 17.97 -8.13 18.21
CA ALA A 78 17.52 -6.75 18.14
C ALA A 78 17.71 -6.10 19.51
N ILE A 79 18.51 -5.04 19.61
CA ILE A 79 18.75 -4.35 20.88
C ILE A 79 17.79 -3.18 21.02
N CYS A 80 17.17 -3.04 22.19
CA CYS A 80 16.29 -1.92 22.49
C CYS A 80 17.10 -0.63 22.70
N ALA A 81 16.78 0.43 21.97
CA ALA A 81 17.45 1.72 22.10
C ALA A 81 17.16 2.44 23.44
N PHE A 82 16.17 1.99 24.22
CA PHE A 82 15.83 2.56 25.53
C PHE A 82 16.53 1.84 26.70
N CYS A 83 16.39 0.51 26.80
CA CYS A 83 16.96 -0.27 27.89
C CYS A 83 18.28 -0.97 27.54
N SER A 84 18.75 -0.90 26.29
CA SER A 84 19.96 -1.57 25.78
C SER A 84 19.99 -3.10 25.90
N GLU A 85 18.85 -3.72 26.19
CA GLU A 85 18.70 -5.18 26.27
C GLU A 85 18.24 -5.78 24.92
N SER A 86 18.50 -7.07 24.74
CA SER A 86 17.97 -7.84 23.62
C SER A 86 16.44 -7.94 23.70
N ILE A 87 15.77 -7.64 22.59
CA ILE A 87 14.33 -7.76 22.45
C ILE A 87 14.01 -9.18 22.03
N GLU A 88 13.34 -9.91 22.91
CA GLU A 88 12.75 -11.21 22.61
C GLU A 88 11.26 -11.02 22.26
N GLY A 89 10.86 -11.48 21.07
CA GLY A 89 9.47 -11.40 20.61
C GLY A 89 9.13 -10.12 19.83
N PRO A 90 7.98 -9.46 20.11
CA PRO A 90 7.49 -8.35 19.29
C PRO A 90 8.40 -7.11 19.39
N ILE A 91 8.75 -6.54 18.23
CA ILE A 91 9.64 -5.38 18.12
C ILE A 91 8.89 -4.21 17.52
N VAL A 92 9.07 -3.02 18.11
CA VAL A 92 8.65 -1.76 17.51
C VAL A 92 9.86 -1.14 16.81
N THR A 93 9.78 -0.94 15.50
CA THR A 93 10.80 -0.22 14.73
C THR A 93 10.32 1.21 14.50
N ALA A 94 11.08 2.19 14.98
CA ALA A 94 10.71 3.61 14.93
C ALA A 94 11.90 4.48 14.52
N LEU A 95 11.65 5.77 14.29
CA LEU A 95 12.65 6.79 13.97
C LEU A 95 13.42 6.52 12.66
N ALA A 96 12.88 5.71 11.75
CA ALA A 96 13.50 5.40 10.47
C ALA A 96 13.49 6.53 9.42
N PRO A 97 12.41 7.32 9.24
CA PRO A 97 12.34 8.26 8.11
C PRO A 97 13.23 9.50 8.30
N ASN A 98 13.52 9.90 9.55
CA ASN A 98 14.27 11.12 9.84
C ASN A 98 15.60 10.87 10.55
N SER A 99 15.98 9.61 10.78
CA SER A 99 17.25 9.26 11.44
C SER A 99 18.09 8.32 10.57
N TYR A 100 19.41 8.41 10.72
CA TYR A 100 20.38 7.66 9.90
C TYR A 100 20.20 6.13 9.98
N TYR A 101 19.59 5.62 11.05
CA TYR A 101 19.34 4.20 11.24
C TYR A 101 18.01 3.99 11.97
N ALA A 102 17.23 3.01 11.53
CA ALA A 102 16.01 2.62 12.23
C ALA A 102 16.33 2.12 13.64
N GLN A 103 15.65 2.66 14.65
CA GLN A 103 15.81 2.24 16.04
C GLN A 103 14.77 1.19 16.41
N LYS A 104 15.19 0.20 17.20
CA LYS A 104 14.33 -0.87 17.67
C LYS A 104 14.00 -0.66 19.15
N PHE A 105 12.75 -0.91 19.52
CA PHE A 105 12.24 -0.73 20.87
C PHE A 105 11.37 -1.91 21.28
N HIS A 106 11.33 -2.16 22.59
CA HIS A 106 10.26 -2.96 23.18
C HIS A 106 8.91 -2.23 22.99
N PRO A 107 7.79 -2.96 22.84
CA PRO A 107 6.46 -2.36 22.73
C PRO A 107 6.13 -1.41 23.89
N TYR A 108 6.62 -1.73 25.09
CA TYR A 108 6.42 -0.93 26.30
C TYR A 108 7.40 0.24 26.43
N HIS A 109 8.58 0.18 25.81
CA HIS A 109 9.59 1.24 25.91
C HIS A 109 9.47 2.31 24.81
N PHE A 110 8.49 2.18 23.92
CA PHE A 110 8.21 3.20 22.92
C PHE A 110 7.20 4.24 23.46
N MET A 111 7.71 5.20 24.22
CA MET A 111 6.92 6.18 24.97
C MET A 111 7.29 7.61 24.60
N CYS A 112 6.35 8.54 24.76
CA CYS A 112 6.61 9.96 24.57
C CYS A 112 7.62 10.48 25.59
N THR A 113 8.65 11.18 25.15
CA THR A 113 9.67 11.74 26.06
C THR A 113 9.12 12.76 27.06
N TYR A 114 8.03 13.46 26.72
CA TYR A 114 7.43 14.48 27.60
C TYR A 114 6.38 13.90 28.56
N CYS A 115 5.34 13.24 28.03
CA CYS A 115 4.21 12.78 28.85
C CYS A 115 4.31 11.31 29.26
N GLN A 116 5.35 10.59 28.81
CA GLN A 116 5.55 9.16 29.08
C GLN A 116 4.35 8.27 28.70
N LYS A 117 3.47 8.72 27.79
CA LYS A 117 2.41 7.86 27.25
C LYS A 117 2.98 6.95 26.17
N ALA A 118 2.53 5.71 26.15
CA ALA A 118 2.91 4.74 25.12
C ALA A 118 2.42 5.21 23.74
N LEU A 119 3.34 5.28 22.77
CA LEU A 119 3.08 5.82 21.42
C LEU A 119 2.69 4.73 20.42
N ASN A 120 2.91 3.47 20.75
CA ASN A 120 2.52 2.31 19.96
C ASN A 120 1.00 2.20 19.74
N LEU A 121 0.19 2.69 20.69
CA LEU A 121 -1.27 2.53 20.65
C LEU A 121 -1.97 3.43 19.62
N ARG A 122 -1.44 4.64 19.38
CA ARG A 122 -2.06 5.65 18.50
C ARG A 122 -1.64 5.51 17.03
N GLY A 123 -0.78 4.54 16.71
CA GLY A 123 -0.27 4.26 15.36
C GLY A 123 0.56 5.38 14.71
N THR A 124 0.64 6.57 15.31
CA THR A 124 1.33 7.74 14.77
C THR A 124 2.03 8.53 15.86
N TYR A 125 3.19 9.09 15.54
CA TYR A 125 3.99 9.93 16.44
C TYR A 125 4.74 11.01 15.64
N ARG A 126 5.35 11.95 16.36
CA ARG A 126 6.26 12.95 15.81
C ARG A 126 7.65 12.75 16.38
N GLU A 127 8.67 13.05 15.60
CA GLU A 127 10.06 12.99 16.03
C GLU A 127 10.62 14.42 16.13
N HIS A 128 11.29 14.72 17.23
CA HIS A 128 12.08 15.95 17.38
C HIS A 128 13.43 15.57 18.01
N GLU A 129 14.55 15.98 17.41
CA GLU A 129 15.90 15.67 17.90
C GLU A 129 16.11 14.18 18.25
N ARG A 130 15.64 13.28 17.38
CA ARG A 130 15.70 11.82 17.57
C ARG A 130 14.98 11.29 18.82
N LYS A 131 14.05 12.08 19.36
CA LYS A 131 13.19 11.69 20.47
C LYS A 131 11.73 11.61 19.99
N PRO A 132 10.98 10.56 20.35
CA PRO A 132 9.60 10.41 19.96
C PRO A 132 8.67 11.23 20.87
N TYR A 133 7.75 11.96 20.26
CA TYR A 133 6.74 12.78 20.92
C TYR A 133 5.33 12.42 20.46
N CYS A 134 4.39 12.55 21.39
CA CYS A 134 2.96 12.52 21.09
C CYS A 134 2.59 13.78 20.28
N HIS A 135 1.56 13.73 19.43
CA HIS A 135 1.15 14.91 18.64
C HIS A 135 0.86 16.11 19.54
N GLU A 136 0.01 15.94 20.56
CA GLU A 136 -0.29 17.00 21.53
C GLU A 136 0.97 17.63 22.14
N CYS A 137 1.93 16.79 22.54
CA CYS A 137 3.18 17.18 23.17
C CYS A 137 4.03 17.98 22.18
N PHE A 138 4.16 17.48 20.95
CA PHE A 138 4.95 18.09 19.90
C PHE A 138 4.40 19.48 19.53
N TYR A 139 3.11 19.59 19.24
CA TYR A 139 2.51 20.88 18.86
C TYR A 139 2.54 21.89 20.02
N ARG A 140 2.34 21.42 21.25
CA ARG A 140 2.41 22.29 22.44
C ARG A 140 3.83 22.79 22.72
N LEU A 141 4.85 21.95 22.56
CA LEU A 141 6.24 22.30 22.88
C LEU A 141 6.94 23.08 21.76
N TYR A 142 6.74 22.69 20.51
CA TYR A 142 7.55 23.19 19.38
C TYR A 142 6.77 24.10 18.42
N ASN A 143 5.45 23.95 18.33
CA ASN A 143 4.63 24.80 17.45
C ASN A 143 3.88 25.89 18.22
N GLY A 144 3.78 25.80 19.56
CA GLY A 144 2.96 26.69 20.38
C GLY A 144 1.46 26.61 20.06
N LEU A 145 1.02 25.54 19.39
CA LEU A 145 -0.36 25.35 18.95
C LEU A 145 -1.03 24.24 19.76
N ILE A 146 -2.34 24.39 19.96
CA ILE A 146 -3.17 23.30 20.48
C ILE A 146 -3.41 22.31 19.33
N TYR A 147 -3.05 21.06 19.56
CA TYR A 147 -3.32 20.00 18.59
C TYR A 147 -4.82 19.70 18.52
N SER A 148 -5.40 19.85 17.33
CA SER A 148 -6.75 19.38 17.01
C SER A 148 -6.64 18.36 15.87
N PRO A 149 -6.91 17.06 16.11
CA PRO A 149 -6.87 16.06 15.06
C PRO A 149 -7.95 16.36 14.00
N ASP A 150 -7.57 16.31 12.72
CA ASP A 150 -8.52 16.41 11.61
C ASP A 150 -9.49 15.22 11.59
N GLU A 151 -10.68 15.36 10.98
CA GLU A 151 -11.69 14.28 10.92
C GLU A 151 -11.12 12.98 10.36
N LYS A 152 -10.19 13.08 9.40
CA LYS A 152 -9.50 11.94 8.81
C LYS A 152 -8.59 11.23 9.82
N GLN A 153 -7.88 11.99 10.66
CA GLN A 153 -7.03 11.42 11.71
C GLN A 153 -7.87 10.78 12.82
N ALA A 154 -8.98 11.42 13.22
CA ALA A 154 -9.91 10.88 14.19
C ALA A 154 -10.57 9.56 13.71
N ARG A 155 -10.82 9.43 12.40
CA ARG A 155 -11.36 8.19 11.82
C ARG A 155 -10.33 7.05 11.85
N ILE A 156 -9.05 7.36 11.61
CA ILE A 156 -7.96 6.38 11.69
C ILE A 156 -7.79 5.90 13.13
N GLU A 157 -7.79 6.80 14.12
CA GLU A 157 -7.68 6.42 15.55
C GLU A 157 -8.83 5.55 16.07
N LYS A 158 -9.98 5.53 15.38
CA LYS A 158 -11.12 4.65 15.72
C LYS A 158 -11.03 3.26 15.08
N LEU A 159 -10.11 3.06 14.14
CA LEU A 159 -9.93 1.81 13.37
C LEU A 159 -8.79 0.93 13.88
N ILE A 160 -7.93 1.47 14.75
CA ILE A 160 -6.87 0.77 15.50
C ILE A 160 -7.40 0.33 16.86
#